data_AF-A0A3C1UD99-F1
#
_entry.id   AF-A0A3C1UD99-F1
#
_cell.length_a   1.000
_cell.length_b   1.000
_cell.length_c   1.000
_cell.angle_alpha   90.00
_cell.angle_beta   90.00
_cell.angle_gamma   90.00
#
_symmetry.space_group_name_H-M   'P 1'
#
loop_
_entity.id
_entity.type
_entity.pdbx_description
1 polymer ?
#
loop_
_entity_poly.entity_id
_entity_poly.type
_entity_poly.pdbx_seq_one_letter_code
_entity_poly.pdbx_strand_id
1 'polypeptide(L)' 'MSDFFHWDCDTLKKMPKEYDASNPMAEYLKMKEYIMIADLDEAYFDCDDWVAKVADDLRRLQPMHDFLNYVFDLD' A
#
# COMPACT_ATOMS: atom_id res chain seq x y z
N MET A 1 9.13 -2.77 8.74
CA MET A 1 8.03 -3.35 7.95
C MET A 1 8.55 -4.66 7.40
N SER A 2 7.78 -5.74 7.51
CA SER A 2 8.20 -7.06 7.06
C SER A 2 8.69 -6.99 5.61
N ASP A 3 9.81 -7.64 5.28
CA ASP A 3 10.55 -7.56 4.00
C ASP A 3 9.77 -8.06 2.75
N PHE A 4 8.45 -8.20 2.83
CA PHE A 4 7.60 -8.75 1.78
C PHE A 4 6.64 -7.73 1.16
N PHE A 5 6.40 -6.58 1.81
CA PHE A 5 5.45 -5.58 1.30
C PHE A 5 6.10 -4.59 0.32
N HIS A 6 5.50 -4.41 -0.84
CA HIS A 6 5.92 -3.42 -1.83
C HIS A 6 4.72 -2.74 -2.51
N TRP A 7 4.97 -1.54 -3.04
CA TRP A 7 3.98 -0.83 -3.87
C TRP A 7 3.97 -1.41 -5.28
N ASP A 8 2.80 -1.75 -5.78
CA ASP A 8 2.60 -2.13 -7.19
C ASP A 8 1.62 -1.16 -7.84
N CYS A 9 2.17 -0.07 -8.37
CA CYS A 9 1.35 0.98 -8.95
C CYS A 9 2.07 1.76 -10.05
N ASP A 10 1.28 2.25 -10.98
CA ASP A 10 1.74 3.19 -11.99
C ASP A 10 2.06 4.55 -11.35
N THR A 11 3.19 5.15 -11.72
CA THR A 11 3.61 6.47 -11.23
C THR A 11 3.69 7.52 -12.34
N LEU A 12 3.46 8.78 -11.98
CA LEU A 12 3.68 9.92 -12.86
C LEU A 12 5.17 10.18 -13.04
N LYS A 13 5.61 10.46 -14.27
CA LYS A 13 7.00 10.83 -14.57
C LYS A 13 7.39 12.22 -14.02
N LYS A 14 6.41 13.10 -13.86
CA LYS A 14 6.58 14.47 -13.39
C LYS A 14 5.74 14.68 -12.14
N MET A 15 6.20 15.56 -11.27
CA MET A 15 5.40 15.99 -10.12
C MET A 15 4.10 16.67 -10.59
N PRO A 16 2.98 16.46 -9.87
CA PRO A 16 1.79 17.26 -10.08
C PRO A 16 2.12 18.75 -9.89
N LYS A 17 1.43 19.62 -10.62
CA LYS A 17 1.79 21.05 -10.74
C LYS A 17 1.69 21.81 -9.41
N GLU A 18 0.85 21.30 -8.53
CA GLU A 18 0.47 21.88 -7.25
C GLU A 18 1.53 21.64 -6.17
N TYR A 19 2.52 20.76 -6.42
CA TYR A 19 3.53 20.37 -5.44
C TYR A 19 4.95 20.67 -5.92
N ASP A 20 5.80 21.07 -4.98
CA ASP A 20 7.22 21.30 -5.25
C ASP A 20 7.96 20.00 -5.62
N ALA A 21 8.96 20.10 -6.50
CA ALA A 21 9.75 18.96 -6.95
C ALA A 21 10.56 18.28 -5.83
N SER A 22 10.91 19.03 -4.78
CA SER A 22 11.65 18.58 -3.60
C SER A 22 10.75 18.14 -2.44
N ASN A 23 9.43 18.04 -2.66
CA ASN A 23 8.49 17.62 -1.61
C ASN A 23 8.91 16.24 -1.05
N PRO A 24 9.02 16.08 0.28
CA PRO A 24 9.46 14.81 0.89
C PRO A 24 8.54 13.64 0.59
N MET A 25 7.28 13.90 0.21
CA MET A 25 6.28 12.90 -0.16
C MET A 25 6.12 12.75 -1.68
N ALA A 26 7.08 13.24 -2.47
CA ALA A 26 7.01 13.23 -3.93
C ALA A 26 6.74 11.85 -4.52
N GLU A 27 7.30 10.78 -3.93
CA GLU A 27 7.07 9.40 -4.37
C GLU A 27 5.59 9.03 -4.32
N TYR A 28 4.93 9.27 -3.19
CA TYR A 28 3.51 8.97 -2.98
C TYR A 28 2.59 9.88 -3.82
N LEU A 29 2.92 11.17 -3.89
CA LEU A 29 2.14 12.14 -4.68
C LEU A 29 2.14 11.83 -6.19
N LYS A 30 3.11 11.05 -6.67
CA LYS A 30 3.18 10.60 -8.06
C LYS A 30 2.45 9.28 -8.30
N MET A 31 2.07 8.54 -7.27
CA MET A 31 1.33 7.29 -7.43
C MET A 31 -0.08 7.60 -7.93
N LYS A 32 -0.54 6.87 -8.96
CA LYS A 32 -1.92 7.00 -9.46
C LYS A 32 -2.91 6.22 -8.60
N GLU A 33 -2.41 5.19 -7.92
CA GLU A 33 -3.15 4.23 -7.12
C GLU A 33 -2.25 3.77 -5.98
N TYR A 34 -2.85 3.46 -4.83
CA TYR A 34 -2.13 3.05 -3.63
C TYR A 34 -2.38 1.57 -3.37
N ILE A 35 -1.61 0.71 -4.05
CA ILE A 35 -1.74 -0.74 -3.97
C ILE A 35 -0.51 -1.31 -3.28
N MET A 36 -0.73 -1.98 -2.15
CA MET A 36 0.31 -2.68 -1.41
C MET A 36 0.19 -4.18 -1.66
N ILE A 37 1.27 -4.81 -2.13
CA ILE A 37 1.36 -6.24 -2.41
C ILE A 37 2.33 -6.90 -1.44
N ALA A 38 2.03 -8.15 -1.08
CA ALA A 38 2.97 -9.05 -0.43
C ALA A 38 3.20 -10.29 -1.30
N ASP A 39 4.47 -10.55 -1.63
CA ASP A 39 4.85 -11.81 -2.28
C ASP A 39 4.98 -12.90 -1.22
N LEU A 40 4.10 -13.90 -1.29
CA LEU A 40 4.04 -15.01 -0.35
C LEU A 40 4.32 -16.32 -1.08
N ASP A 41 5.13 -17.18 -0.47
CA ASP A 41 5.41 -18.51 -0.99
C ASP A 41 4.31 -19.52 -0.59
N GLU A 42 4.34 -20.70 -1.20
CA GLU A 42 3.39 -21.77 -0.87
C GLU A 42 3.51 -22.21 0.59
N ALA A 43 4.72 -22.16 1.16
CA ALA A 43 4.98 -22.52 2.56
C ALA A 43 4.26 -21.60 3.55
N TYR A 44 4.02 -20.33 3.21
CA TYR A 44 3.20 -19.43 4.01
C TYR A 44 1.77 -19.96 4.19
N PHE A 45 1.23 -20.62 3.17
CA PHE A 45 -0.12 -21.20 3.17
C PHE A 45 -0.17 -22.65 3.66
N ASP A 46 0.98 -23.31 3.77
CA ASP A 46 1.12 -24.69 4.25
C ASP A 46 1.13 -24.77 5.79
N CYS A 47 0.13 -24.17 6.43
CA CYS A 47 -0.10 -24.27 7.87
C CYS A 47 -1.59 -24.16 8.20
N ASP A 48 -2.04 -24.84 9.26
CA ASP A 48 -3.48 -24.89 9.62
C ASP A 48 -4.08 -23.50 9.94
N ASP A 49 -3.24 -22.54 10.33
CA ASP A 49 -3.63 -21.21 10.78
C ASP A 49 -3.37 -20.10 9.74
N TRP A 50 -3.08 -20.44 8.48
CA TRP A 50 -2.75 -19.46 7.43
C TRP A 50 -3.82 -18.36 7.27
N VAL A 51 -5.10 -18.70 7.43
CA VAL A 51 -6.21 -17.72 7.34
C VAL A 51 -6.09 -16.65 8.42
N ALA A 52 -5.75 -17.05 9.66
CA ALA A 52 -5.57 -16.11 10.76
C ALA A 52 -4.33 -15.24 10.53
N LYS A 53 -3.27 -15.80 9.97
CA LYS A 53 -2.04 -15.07 9.59
C LYS A 53 -2.33 -14.01 8.51
N VAL A 54 -3.07 -14.36 7.46
CA VAL A 54 -3.51 -13.40 6.42
C VAL A 54 -4.37 -12.29 7.03
N ALA A 55 -5.32 -12.65 7.91
CA ALA A 55 -6.16 -11.67 8.57
C ALA A 55 -5.34 -10.73 9.48
N ASP A 56 -4.31 -11.24 10.16
CA ASP A 56 -3.36 -10.43 10.94
C ASP A 56 -2.58 -9.45 10.05
N ASP A 57 -2.10 -9.91 8.90
CA ASP A 57 -1.34 -9.09 7.97
C ASP A 57 -2.20 -7.98 7.35
N LEU A 58 -3.42 -8.31 6.89
CA LEU A 58 -4.38 -7.33 6.36
C LEU A 58 -4.82 -6.31 7.42
N ARG A 59 -5.01 -6.74 8.66
CA ARG A 59 -5.38 -5.83 9.76
C ARG A 59 -4.29 -4.78 10.02
N ARG A 60 -3.01 -5.09 9.79
CA ARG A 60 -1.93 -4.10 9.90
C ARG A 60 -2.00 -3.04 8.79
N LEU A 61 -2.56 -3.38 7.63
CA LEU A 61 -2.77 -2.46 6.52
C LEU A 61 -4.09 -1.67 6.63
N GLN A 62 -5.04 -2.17 7.44
CA GLN A 62 -6.37 -1.57 7.60
C GLN A 62 -6.34 -0.05 7.91
N PRO A 63 -5.50 0.48 8.81
CA PRO A 63 -5.50 1.92 9.09
C PRO A 63 -5.15 2.79 7.87
N MET A 64 -4.25 2.31 7.01
CA MET A 64 -3.91 3.01 5.75
C MET A 64 -5.08 2.96 4.78
N HIS A 65 -5.69 1.80 4.62
CA HIS A 65 -6.86 1.61 3.76
C HIS A 65 -8.03 2.50 4.21
N ASP A 66 -8.32 2.53 5.50
CA ASP A 66 -9.38 3.36 6.08
C ASP A 66 -9.08 4.87 5.91
N PHE A 67 -7.81 5.28 6.05
CA PHE A 67 -7.39 6.65 5.76
C PHE A 67 -7.62 7.04 4.30
N LEU A 68 -7.21 6.18 3.35
CA LEU A 68 -7.39 6.45 1.92
C LEU A 68 -8.87 6.55 1.55
N ASN A 69 -9.71 5.63 2.03
CA ASN A 69 -11.16 5.72 1.80
C ASN A 69 -11.75 6.97 2.43
N TYR A 70 -11.35 7.33 3.66
CA TYR A 70 -11.79 8.58 4.26
C TYR A 70 -11.42 9.80 3.42
N VAL A 71 -10.22 9.85 2.84
CA VAL A 71 -9.77 10.98 2.02
C VAL A 71 -10.50 11.02 0.68
N PHE A 72 -10.71 9.88 0.03
CA PHE A 72 -11.28 9.82 -1.32
C PHE A 72 -12.82 9.78 -1.35
N ASP A 73 -13.48 9.27 -0.31
CA ASP A 73 -14.95 9.28 -0.18
C ASP A 73 -15.50 10.65 0.23
N LEU A 74 -14.64 11.62 0.56
CA LEU A 74 -15.03 12.99 0.90
C LEU A 74 -15.28 13.90 -0.32
N ASP A 75 -15.18 13.36 -1.54
CA ASP A 75 -15.54 14.02 -2.79
C ASP A 75 -16.94 13.61 -3.32
#